data_AF-A8NCD0-F1
#
_entry.id   AF-A8NCD0-F1
#
_cell.length_a   1.000
_cell.length_b   1.000
_cell.length_c   1.000
_cell.angle_alpha   90.00
_cell.angle_beta   90.00
_cell.angle_gamma   90.00
#
_symmetry.space_group_name_H-M   'P 1'
#
loop_
_entity.id
_entity.type
_entity.pdbx_description
1 polymer ?
#
loop_
_entity_poly.entity_id
_entity_poly.type
_entity_poly.pdbx_seq_one_letter_code
_entity_poly.pdbx_strand_id
1 'polypeptide(L)'
;MSMQSRHPQLHHCALSTTRHQKPKEIRSSEDRRKREERPEPYYAPNTAIIGQMCYLPPNLPYVKYTSSKRVLKDVLVDKPCSAFQDLDGLLRQLNRTLGTTYTLDELEISENACGLRDILQYCIDNSYDFGTAYGLLRPRWYRDKFANMVKLFNSLEASDKEMRASSIDRVKGQIIGVHLPPRMKDPWAISHSWMETELQQSVYTPVNGWEWPVPIPRDTTLARIRIELLNLGAEYVWLDVLCFRQKKEGDPEKEALRVEEWRLDVPTIGNVYHQGAVIVHYFSGLGRPFQVGDLDSNRHWLNRAWTLQEISMNSVKGGIASYSEGVANPKVDENGEYIDPDVGRFYIAYNKLYVIAQEVENVFPVLSAMRRCAAMNELDKITGLAYLLRCKPLPQYDVTLTPNQAFSKLLEVTNERYRGDLFFRFPYPGTDADSGRKWAPSWDQVLAASESGLPETKGLYLFEPIRFEPDSCYYPVVVGFQ
;
A
#
# COMPACT_ATOMS: atom_id res chain seq x y z
N MET A 1 -17.14 76.16 4.85
CA MET A 1 -16.27 76.14 6.06
C MET A 1 -15.25 75.03 5.88
N SER A 2 -14.03 75.19 6.39
CA SER A 2 -13.00 74.13 6.40
C SER A 2 -13.17 73.24 7.63
N MET A 3 -12.83 71.95 7.52
CA MET A 3 -12.00 71.30 8.52
C MET A 3 -11.19 70.16 7.91
N GLN A 4 -9.88 70.19 8.11
CA GLN A 4 -8.94 69.14 7.73
C GLN A 4 -8.58 68.26 8.92
N SER A 5 -8.11 67.05 8.61
CA SER A 5 -7.18 66.20 9.40
C SER A 5 -7.44 65.94 10.90
N ARG A 6 -7.43 64.65 11.25
CA ARG A 6 -6.64 64.16 12.40
C ARG A 6 -5.87 62.91 11.99
N HIS A 7 -4.57 62.91 12.21
CA HIS A 7 -3.74 61.70 12.17
C HIS A 7 -3.97 60.86 13.45
N PRO A 8 -3.96 59.52 13.36
CA PRO A 8 -3.51 58.65 14.44
C PRO A 8 -1.98 58.68 14.54
N GLN A 9 -1.44 58.52 15.74
CA GLN A 9 0.00 58.57 16.01
C GLN A 9 0.68 57.20 15.80
N LEU A 10 1.96 57.21 15.43
CA LEU A 10 2.84 56.04 15.49
C LEU A 10 3.10 55.65 16.94
N HIS A 11 2.78 54.41 17.31
CA HIS A 11 3.30 53.76 18.51
C HIS A 11 3.92 52.42 18.13
N HIS A 12 5.24 52.31 18.27
CA HIS A 12 5.92 51.02 18.25
C HIS A 12 5.59 50.24 19.54
N CYS A 13 5.22 48.96 19.41
CA CYS A 13 5.45 48.00 20.48
C CYS A 13 5.64 46.58 19.92
N ALA A 14 6.37 45.77 20.68
CA ALA A 14 7.00 44.50 20.33
C ALA A 14 6.12 43.44 19.62
N LEU A 15 6.78 42.67 18.74
CA LEU A 15 6.31 41.35 18.29
C LEU A 15 6.15 40.42 19.50
N SER A 16 4.95 39.85 19.68
CA SER A 16 4.68 38.81 20.67
C SER A 16 4.19 37.54 19.98
N THR A 17 4.82 36.40 20.30
CA THR A 17 4.66 35.13 19.58
C THR A 17 3.43 34.35 20.03
N THR A 18 2.25 34.70 19.49
CA THR A 18 1.01 33.95 19.72
C THR A 18 0.94 32.67 18.89
N ARG A 19 1.12 31.53 19.57
CA ARG A 19 0.87 30.18 19.01
C ARG A 19 -0.50 30.12 18.32
N HIS A 20 -0.53 29.95 17.01
CA HIS A 20 -1.73 29.49 16.31
C HIS A 20 -2.04 28.06 16.74
N GLN A 21 -3.11 27.89 17.54
CA GLN A 21 -3.71 26.58 17.75
C GLN A 21 -4.38 26.16 16.43
N LYS A 22 -3.92 25.06 15.82
CA LYS A 22 -4.64 24.45 14.70
C LYS A 22 -6.07 24.09 15.13
N PRO A 23 -7.10 24.29 14.28
CA PRO A 23 -8.42 23.75 14.52
C PRO A 23 -8.34 22.24 14.78
N LYS A 24 -9.07 21.74 15.79
CA LYS A 24 -9.29 20.29 15.92
C LYS A 24 -10.33 19.89 14.89
N GLU A 25 -9.94 19.07 13.92
CA GLU A 25 -10.90 18.33 13.11
C GLU A 25 -11.75 17.45 14.03
N ILE A 26 -13.05 17.72 14.07
CA ILE A 26 -14.01 16.86 14.75
C ILE A 26 -14.29 15.69 13.79
N ARG A 27 -13.47 14.64 13.88
CA ARG A 27 -13.72 13.37 13.20
C ARG A 27 -15.10 12.85 13.59
N SER A 28 -15.84 12.34 12.61
CA SER A 28 -17.22 11.91 12.79
C SER A 28 -17.34 10.79 13.84
N SER A 29 -18.50 10.70 14.50
CA SER A 29 -18.83 9.57 15.37
C SER A 29 -18.92 8.25 14.60
N GLU A 30 -19.23 8.31 13.30
CA GLU A 30 -19.24 7.15 12.40
C GLU A 30 -17.85 6.59 12.11
N ASP A 31 -16.84 7.43 11.85
CA ASP A 31 -15.46 6.95 11.64
C ASP A 31 -14.89 6.27 12.89
N ARG A 32 -15.41 6.63 14.06
CA ARG A 32 -15.07 5.97 15.33
C ARG A 32 -15.73 4.59 15.42
N ARG A 33 -17.03 4.47 15.14
CA ARG A 33 -17.75 3.18 15.09
C ARG A 33 -17.19 2.23 14.04
N LYS A 34 -16.90 2.72 12.83
CA LYS A 34 -16.25 1.95 11.73
C LYS A 34 -14.82 1.49 12.05
N ARG A 35 -14.24 1.91 13.19
CA ARG A 35 -12.96 1.41 13.71
C ARG A 35 -13.13 0.37 14.83
N GLU A 36 -14.30 0.30 15.44
CA GLU A 36 -14.68 -0.63 16.51
C GLU A 36 -15.36 -1.90 15.95
N GLU A 37 -16.09 -1.79 14.84
CA GLU A 37 -16.76 -2.90 14.14
C GLU A 37 -15.84 -3.70 13.17
N ARG A 38 -14.53 -3.42 13.16
CA ARG A 38 -13.58 -4.09 12.25
C ARG A 38 -13.21 -5.48 12.79
N PRO A 39 -13.32 -6.57 11.99
CA PRO A 39 -12.92 -7.91 12.44
C PRO A 39 -11.48 -7.96 12.99
N GLU A 40 -11.22 -8.88 13.93
CA GLU A 40 -9.84 -9.26 14.27
C GLU A 40 -9.15 -9.78 12.99
N PRO A 41 -8.00 -9.22 12.57
CA PRO A 41 -7.30 -9.75 11.42
C PRO A 41 -6.66 -11.10 11.78
N TYR A 42 -6.71 -12.03 10.84
CA TYR A 42 -5.83 -13.18 10.83
C TYR A 42 -4.37 -12.73 10.73
N TYR A 43 -3.49 -13.46 11.40
CA TYR A 43 -2.04 -13.24 11.39
C TYR A 43 -1.45 -14.41 10.61
N ALA A 44 -1.37 -14.26 9.29
CA ALA A 44 -0.87 -15.34 8.44
C ALA A 44 0.62 -15.61 8.72
N PRO A 45 1.07 -16.88 8.72
CA PRO A 45 2.49 -17.21 8.86
C PRO A 45 3.35 -16.52 7.79
N ASN A 46 2.78 -16.27 6.61
CA ASN A 46 3.40 -15.51 5.52
C ASN A 46 3.63 -14.00 5.82
N THR A 47 3.43 -13.56 7.07
CA THR A 47 3.81 -12.22 7.56
C THR A 47 5.02 -12.31 8.50
N ALA A 48 6.02 -13.09 8.10
CA ALA A 48 7.22 -13.29 8.89
C ALA A 48 8.12 -12.04 8.95
N ILE A 49 8.97 -12.02 9.98
CA ILE A 49 10.02 -11.01 10.10
C ILE A 49 11.14 -11.32 9.12
N ILE A 50 11.79 -10.27 8.61
CA ILE A 50 12.69 -10.34 7.46
C ILE A 50 14.15 -10.61 7.90
N GLY A 51 14.74 -11.73 7.48
CA GLY A 51 16.13 -12.10 7.78
C GLY A 51 16.90 -12.52 6.51
N GLN A 52 18.15 -12.04 6.37
CA GLN A 52 19.15 -12.61 5.45
C GLN A 52 20.55 -11.98 5.68
N MET A 53 21.60 -12.80 5.81
CA MET A 53 22.98 -12.33 5.87
C MET A 53 23.70 -12.48 4.53
N CYS A 54 24.23 -11.38 3.99
CA CYS A 54 25.20 -11.36 2.89
C CYS A 54 26.28 -10.29 3.17
N TYR A 55 27.51 -10.54 2.72
CA TYR A 55 28.60 -9.54 2.80
C TYR A 55 28.36 -8.42 1.77
N LEU A 56 28.28 -7.18 2.24
CA LEU A 56 28.00 -5.99 1.43
C LEU A 56 28.76 -4.75 1.98
N PRO A 57 29.01 -3.71 1.16
CA PRO A 57 29.89 -2.60 1.51
C PRO A 57 29.47 -1.83 2.78
N PRO A 58 30.43 -1.23 3.52
CA PRO A 58 30.21 -0.64 4.84
C PRO A 58 29.56 0.76 4.83
N ASN A 59 29.43 1.41 3.67
CA ASN A 59 29.09 2.84 3.57
C ASN A 59 27.56 3.14 3.58
N LEU A 60 26.73 2.25 4.13
CA LEU A 60 25.31 2.52 4.36
C LEU A 60 25.06 2.84 5.85
N PRO A 61 24.27 3.87 6.21
CA PRO A 61 24.13 4.29 7.61
C PRO A 61 23.31 3.33 8.48
N TYR A 62 22.37 2.58 7.88
CA TYR A 62 21.43 1.72 8.61
C TYR A 62 21.99 0.31 8.92
N VAL A 63 23.31 0.14 8.98
CA VAL A 63 23.95 -1.14 9.33
C VAL A 63 23.79 -1.50 10.83
N LYS A 64 23.29 -0.57 11.66
CA LYS A 64 23.07 -0.79 13.10
C LYS A 64 21.68 -0.33 13.55
N TYR A 65 21.02 -1.18 14.34
CA TYR A 65 19.83 -0.81 15.09
C TYR A 65 20.20 0.06 16.31
N THR A 66 19.57 1.22 16.47
CA THR A 66 19.99 2.25 17.45
C THR A 66 19.07 2.38 18.66
N SER A 67 17.84 1.86 18.59
CA SER A 67 16.85 1.95 19.66
C SER A 67 17.08 0.91 20.78
N SER A 68 16.58 1.20 21.98
CA SER A 68 16.64 0.34 23.15
C SER A 68 15.51 -0.69 23.26
N LYS A 69 14.50 -0.63 22.38
CA LYS A 69 13.45 -1.66 22.31
C LYS A 69 14.10 -3.02 21.96
N ARG A 70 13.61 -4.11 22.55
CA ARG A 70 14.05 -5.46 22.14
C ARG A 70 13.47 -5.79 20.77
N VAL A 71 14.32 -6.30 19.88
CA VAL A 71 13.94 -6.78 18.55
C VAL A 71 14.50 -8.17 18.30
N LEU A 72 13.83 -8.96 17.46
CA LEU A 72 14.31 -10.24 16.99
C LEU A 72 15.68 -10.07 16.29
N LYS A 73 16.66 -10.94 16.57
CA LYS A 73 17.97 -10.93 15.92
C LYS A 73 17.92 -11.69 14.60
N ASP A 74 18.59 -11.22 13.56
CA ASP A 74 18.53 -11.83 12.22
C ASP A 74 18.95 -13.32 12.23
N VAL A 75 20.00 -13.66 12.99
CA VAL A 75 20.48 -15.05 13.22
C VAL A 75 19.45 -15.99 13.89
N LEU A 76 18.32 -15.46 14.36
CA LEU A 76 17.21 -16.25 14.88
C LEU A 76 16.05 -16.35 13.91
N VAL A 77 15.89 -15.41 12.96
CA VAL A 77 14.69 -15.29 12.12
C VAL A 77 14.41 -16.60 11.40
N ASP A 78 15.33 -17.01 10.51
CA ASP A 78 15.14 -18.14 9.60
C ASP A 78 15.35 -19.51 10.28
N LYS A 79 15.50 -19.54 11.62
CA LYS A 79 15.81 -20.78 12.36
C LYS A 79 14.51 -21.53 12.69
N PRO A 80 14.34 -22.80 12.29
CA PRO A 80 13.16 -23.61 12.60
C PRO A 80 12.86 -23.69 14.10
N CYS A 81 11.58 -23.65 14.49
CA CYS A 81 11.14 -23.85 15.87
C CYS A 81 11.59 -25.20 16.46
N SER A 82 11.64 -26.25 15.62
CA SER A 82 12.18 -27.57 15.97
C SER A 82 13.68 -27.58 16.32
N ALA A 83 14.46 -26.60 15.84
CA ALA A 83 15.90 -26.53 16.06
C ALA A 83 16.29 -25.94 17.44
N PHE A 84 15.35 -25.86 18.39
CA PHE A 84 15.56 -25.35 19.75
C PHE A 84 15.63 -26.45 20.84
N GLN A 85 15.91 -27.70 20.45
CA GLN A 85 16.05 -28.89 21.31
C GLN A 85 14.73 -29.39 21.94
N ASP A 86 14.00 -28.52 22.61
CA ASP A 86 12.76 -28.82 23.33
C ASP A 86 11.83 -27.59 23.37
N LEU A 87 10.57 -27.78 23.79
CA LEU A 87 9.59 -26.69 23.93
C LEU A 87 10.08 -25.61 24.91
N ASP A 88 10.74 -26.02 25.99
CA ASP A 88 11.41 -25.12 26.93
C ASP A 88 12.52 -24.29 26.26
N GLY A 89 13.24 -24.82 25.28
CA GLY A 89 14.30 -24.14 24.53
C GLY A 89 13.74 -23.07 23.61
N LEU A 90 12.63 -23.38 22.95
CA LEU A 90 11.86 -22.43 22.16
C LEU A 90 11.29 -21.32 23.06
N LEU A 91 10.69 -21.68 24.20
CA LEU A 91 10.18 -20.73 25.20
C LEU A 91 11.30 -19.86 25.79
N ARG A 92 12.42 -20.46 26.22
CA ARG A 92 13.61 -19.75 26.71
C ARG A 92 14.10 -18.72 25.69
N GLN A 93 14.03 -19.02 24.39
CA GLN A 93 14.41 -18.05 23.36
C GLN A 93 13.35 -16.97 23.11
N LEU A 94 12.05 -17.28 23.13
CA LEU A 94 10.98 -16.27 23.09
C LEU A 94 11.08 -15.32 24.28
N ASN A 95 11.17 -15.85 25.49
CA ASN A 95 11.41 -15.12 26.75
C ASN A 95 12.61 -14.17 26.68
N ARG A 96 13.79 -14.66 26.24
CA ARG A 96 14.98 -13.82 26.05
C ARG A 96 14.74 -12.65 25.09
N THR A 97 14.02 -12.91 23.99
CA THR A 97 13.77 -11.95 22.92
C THR A 97 12.73 -10.90 23.33
N LEU A 98 11.65 -11.33 24.00
CA LEU A 98 10.53 -10.48 24.45
C LEU A 98 10.73 -9.89 25.86
N GLY A 99 11.79 -10.29 26.57
CA GLY A 99 12.09 -9.78 27.91
C GLY A 99 11.18 -10.29 29.01
N THR A 100 10.64 -11.51 28.86
CA THR A 100 9.75 -12.19 29.79
C THR A 100 10.41 -13.43 30.40
N THR A 101 9.75 -14.08 31.36
CA THR A 101 10.26 -15.24 32.11
C THR A 101 9.22 -16.36 32.26
N TYR A 102 8.24 -16.45 31.37
CA TYR A 102 7.13 -17.40 31.48
C TYR A 102 7.63 -18.85 31.49
N THR A 103 7.01 -19.72 32.29
CA THR A 103 7.22 -21.18 32.25
C THR A 103 6.15 -21.87 31.38
N LEU A 104 6.33 -23.15 31.08
CA LEU A 104 5.27 -23.95 30.44
C LEU A 104 4.11 -24.22 31.41
N ASP A 105 4.40 -24.26 32.72
CA ASP A 105 3.50 -24.74 33.77
C ASP A 105 2.62 -23.62 34.37
N GLU A 106 3.02 -22.35 34.22
CA GLU A 106 2.28 -21.16 34.69
C GLU A 106 0.88 -20.98 34.04
N LEU A 107 0.53 -21.82 33.07
CA LEU A 107 -0.57 -21.59 32.12
C LEU A 107 -1.43 -22.84 31.83
N GLU A 108 -1.30 -23.92 32.62
CA GLU A 108 -2.26 -25.05 32.58
C GLU A 108 -3.59 -24.65 33.25
N ILE A 109 -4.59 -24.25 32.45
CA ILE A 109 -5.88 -23.77 32.97
C ILE A 109 -7.04 -24.60 32.37
N SER A 110 -7.46 -25.62 33.12
CA SER A 110 -8.63 -26.50 32.88
C SER A 110 -8.54 -27.46 31.70
N GLU A 111 -9.26 -28.58 31.81
CA GLU A 111 -9.25 -29.77 30.93
C GLU A 111 -9.64 -29.53 29.46
N ASN A 112 -9.96 -28.29 29.05
CA ASN A 112 -10.48 -27.96 27.72
C ASN A 112 -9.84 -26.73 27.03
N ALA A 113 -8.88 -26.06 27.67
CA ALA A 113 -8.18 -24.91 27.08
C ALA A 113 -6.72 -25.28 26.74
N CYS A 114 -6.31 -25.03 25.49
CA CYS A 114 -4.90 -25.19 25.12
C CYS A 114 -4.08 -24.00 25.66
N GLY A 115 -2.92 -24.31 26.25
CA GLY A 115 -2.01 -23.36 26.90
C GLY A 115 -0.73 -23.12 26.09
N LEU A 116 0.28 -22.53 26.74
CA LEU A 116 1.54 -22.15 26.09
C LEU A 116 2.28 -23.37 25.48
N ARG A 117 2.21 -24.54 26.12
CA ARG A 117 2.76 -25.80 25.60
C ARG A 117 2.21 -26.13 24.21
N ASP A 118 0.89 -26.11 24.04
CA ASP A 118 0.21 -26.45 22.79
C ASP A 118 0.50 -25.46 21.67
N ILE A 119 0.65 -24.17 22.01
CA ILE A 119 0.97 -23.11 21.05
C ILE A 119 2.39 -23.30 20.49
N LEU A 120 3.34 -23.64 21.36
CA LEU A 120 4.73 -23.89 20.95
C LEU A 120 4.85 -25.20 20.17
N GLN A 121 4.06 -26.21 20.52
CA GLN A 121 3.93 -27.44 19.74
C GLN A 121 3.32 -27.16 18.35
N TYR A 122 2.24 -26.39 18.27
CA TYR A 122 1.62 -25.97 17.00
C TYR A 122 2.60 -25.26 16.06
N CYS A 123 3.49 -24.39 16.58
CA CYS A 123 4.55 -23.77 15.77
C CYS A 123 5.58 -24.79 15.24
N ILE A 124 5.85 -25.88 15.98
CA ILE A 124 6.74 -26.97 15.53
C ILE A 124 6.03 -27.85 14.50
N ASP A 125 4.76 -28.23 14.74
CA ASP A 125 3.97 -29.11 13.88
C ASP A 125 3.74 -28.49 12.50
N ASN A 126 3.46 -27.17 12.44
CA ASN A 126 3.36 -26.41 11.20
C ASN A 126 4.73 -26.04 10.59
N SER A 127 5.84 -26.56 11.13
CA SER A 127 7.21 -26.34 10.66
C SER A 127 7.65 -24.88 10.56
N TYR A 128 7.11 -24.00 11.42
CA TYR A 128 7.44 -22.57 11.41
C TYR A 128 8.89 -22.31 11.83
N ASP A 129 9.47 -21.25 11.25
CA ASP A 129 10.65 -20.60 11.76
C ASP A 129 10.33 -19.70 12.97
N PHE A 130 11.37 -19.33 13.72
CA PHE A 130 11.23 -18.50 14.91
C PHE A 130 10.80 -17.07 14.58
N GLY A 131 11.06 -16.55 13.38
CA GLY A 131 10.55 -15.26 12.91
C GLY A 131 9.03 -15.26 12.70
N THR A 132 8.51 -16.30 12.06
CA THR A 132 7.07 -16.58 11.89
C THR A 132 6.39 -16.77 13.24
N ALA A 133 6.93 -17.64 14.11
CA ALA A 133 6.39 -17.84 15.45
C ALA A 133 6.42 -16.56 16.31
N TYR A 134 7.51 -15.79 16.26
CA TYR A 134 7.59 -14.49 16.94
C TYR A 134 6.57 -13.49 16.39
N GLY A 135 6.38 -13.42 15.07
CA GLY A 135 5.40 -12.54 14.42
C GLY A 135 3.95 -12.87 14.79
N LEU A 136 3.62 -14.16 14.84
CA LEU A 136 2.30 -14.66 15.25
C LEU A 136 2.00 -14.40 16.74
N LEU A 137 2.98 -14.59 17.62
CA LEU A 137 2.78 -14.58 19.08
C LEU A 137 2.97 -13.21 19.74
N ARG A 138 3.90 -12.37 19.24
CA ARG A 138 4.20 -11.04 19.81
C ARG A 138 2.98 -10.13 20.02
N PRO A 139 1.98 -10.04 19.12
CA PRO A 139 0.79 -9.19 19.32
C PRO A 139 -0.01 -9.53 20.58
N ARG A 140 0.04 -10.79 21.02
CA ARG A 140 -0.79 -11.37 22.09
C ARG A 140 -0.01 -11.69 23.37
N TRP A 141 1.31 -11.88 23.27
CA TRP A 141 2.24 -12.31 24.33
C TRP A 141 2.12 -11.63 25.70
N TYR A 142 1.73 -10.35 25.76
CA TYR A 142 1.60 -9.58 27.00
C TYR A 142 0.14 -9.28 27.41
N ARG A 143 -0.84 -9.80 26.66
CA ARG A 143 -2.27 -9.46 26.81
C ARG A 143 -3.09 -10.68 27.18
N ASP A 144 -2.85 -11.78 26.49
CA ASP A 144 -3.70 -12.96 26.55
C ASP A 144 -3.07 -13.99 27.49
N LYS A 145 -3.89 -14.68 28.29
CA LYS A 145 -3.43 -15.79 29.16
C LYS A 145 -3.12 -17.07 28.37
N PHE A 146 -2.73 -16.94 27.10
CA PHE A 146 -2.41 -18.01 26.14
C PHE A 146 -3.54 -19.02 25.84
N ALA A 147 -4.58 -19.08 26.68
CA ALA A 147 -5.73 -19.96 26.55
C ALA A 147 -6.41 -19.87 25.17
N ASN A 148 -6.59 -21.04 24.52
CA ASN A 148 -7.31 -21.21 23.26
C ASN A 148 -6.69 -20.52 22.02
N MET A 149 -5.45 -20.00 22.07
CA MET A 149 -4.88 -19.29 20.90
C MET A 149 -4.76 -20.15 19.64
N VAL A 150 -4.51 -21.46 19.74
CA VAL A 150 -4.51 -22.36 18.55
C VAL A 150 -5.89 -22.40 17.88
N LYS A 151 -6.97 -22.47 18.67
CA LYS A 151 -8.35 -22.41 18.17
C LYS A 151 -8.63 -21.05 17.52
N LEU A 152 -8.13 -19.96 18.12
CA LEU A 152 -8.24 -18.60 17.59
C LEU A 152 -7.50 -18.42 16.25
N PHE A 153 -6.27 -18.93 16.11
CA PHE A 153 -5.52 -18.86 14.86
C PHE A 153 -6.26 -19.60 13.74
N ASN A 154 -6.73 -20.82 14.01
CA ASN A 154 -7.51 -21.61 13.05
C ASN A 154 -8.84 -20.94 12.67
N SER A 155 -9.56 -20.34 13.63
CA SER A 155 -10.81 -19.63 13.35
C SER A 155 -10.58 -18.35 12.53
N LEU A 156 -9.52 -17.60 12.85
CA LEU A 156 -9.14 -16.41 12.10
C LEU A 156 -8.74 -16.77 10.66
N GLU A 157 -8.02 -17.87 10.45
CA GLU A 157 -7.67 -18.36 9.11
C GLU A 157 -8.91 -18.75 8.29
N ALA A 158 -9.87 -19.43 8.92
CA ALA A 158 -11.14 -19.77 8.29
C ALA A 158 -11.91 -18.51 7.88
N SER A 159 -12.00 -17.50 8.75
CA SER A 159 -12.63 -16.22 8.44
C SER A 159 -11.86 -15.39 7.38
N ASP A 160 -10.52 -15.46 7.33
CA ASP A 160 -9.71 -14.79 6.29
C ASP A 160 -9.96 -15.38 4.89
N LYS A 161 -10.13 -16.71 4.83
CA LYS A 161 -10.50 -17.46 3.62
C LYS A 161 -11.95 -17.21 3.21
N GLU A 162 -12.89 -17.25 4.16
CA GLU A 162 -14.31 -16.97 3.92
C GLU A 162 -14.55 -15.53 3.46
N MET A 163 -13.89 -14.54 4.07
CA MET A 163 -13.96 -13.13 3.68
C MET A 163 -13.44 -12.90 2.25
N ARG A 164 -12.38 -13.61 1.84
CA ARG A 164 -11.88 -13.55 0.47
C ARG A 164 -12.80 -14.26 -0.52
N ALA A 165 -13.33 -15.43 -0.18
CA ALA A 165 -14.26 -16.16 -1.03
C ALA A 165 -15.59 -15.39 -1.26
N SER A 166 -16.13 -14.77 -0.20
CA SER A 166 -17.39 -14.00 -0.23
C SER A 166 -17.25 -12.59 -0.78
N SER A 167 -16.04 -12.02 -0.87
CA SER A 167 -15.83 -10.68 -1.43
C SER A 167 -15.89 -10.63 -2.97
N ILE A 168 -15.98 -11.77 -3.65
CA ILE A 168 -16.03 -11.90 -5.12
C ILE A 168 -17.47 -12.19 -5.59
N ASP A 169 -18.05 -11.27 -6.36
CA ASP A 169 -19.25 -11.58 -7.17
C ASP A 169 -18.81 -12.33 -8.44
N ARG A 170 -18.94 -13.67 -8.40
CA ARG A 170 -18.61 -14.55 -9.53
C ARG A 170 -19.64 -14.52 -10.66
N VAL A 171 -20.82 -13.90 -10.48
CA VAL A 171 -21.82 -13.72 -11.54
C VAL A 171 -21.52 -12.45 -12.34
N LYS A 172 -21.18 -11.34 -11.67
CA LYS A 172 -20.88 -10.05 -12.32
C LYS A 172 -19.41 -9.87 -12.69
N GLY A 173 -18.49 -10.69 -12.16
CA GLY A 173 -17.05 -10.50 -12.36
C GLY A 173 -16.49 -9.30 -11.58
N GLN A 174 -17.05 -9.03 -10.40
CA GLN A 174 -16.76 -7.83 -9.58
C GLN A 174 -16.28 -8.23 -8.17
N ILE A 175 -15.69 -7.28 -7.44
CA ILE A 175 -15.23 -7.44 -6.04
C ILE A 175 -16.02 -6.48 -5.16
N ILE A 176 -16.90 -7.01 -4.32
CA ILE A 176 -17.74 -6.24 -3.39
C ILE A 176 -16.93 -5.83 -2.15
N GLY A 177 -15.98 -6.67 -1.71
CA GLY A 177 -15.15 -6.43 -0.53
C GLY A 177 -14.00 -5.45 -0.76
N VAL A 178 -14.31 -4.20 -1.16
CA VAL A 178 -13.34 -3.15 -1.53
C VAL A 178 -12.41 -2.67 -0.40
N HIS A 179 -12.50 -3.27 0.79
CA HIS A 179 -11.70 -2.93 1.97
C HIS A 179 -11.14 -4.17 2.67
N LEU A 180 -10.77 -5.22 1.91
CA LEU A 180 -10.06 -6.38 2.46
C LEU A 180 -8.83 -5.94 3.27
N PRO A 181 -8.70 -6.34 4.55
CA PRO A 181 -7.53 -6.01 5.34
C PRO A 181 -6.33 -6.87 4.90
N PRO A 182 -5.09 -6.35 5.06
CA PRO A 182 -3.91 -7.21 5.06
C PRO A 182 -4.01 -8.24 6.21
N ARG A 183 -3.31 -9.37 6.09
CA ARG A 183 -3.29 -10.47 7.08
C ARG A 183 -2.41 -10.15 8.31
N MET A 184 -2.54 -8.91 8.80
CA MET A 184 -1.82 -8.28 9.90
C MET A 184 -2.54 -6.98 10.29
N LYS A 185 -2.56 -6.61 11.58
CA LYS A 185 -3.22 -5.36 12.01
C LYS A 185 -2.35 -4.13 11.78
N ASP A 186 -2.91 -3.13 11.10
CA ASP A 186 -2.35 -1.79 10.91
C ASP A 186 -0.83 -1.75 10.54
N PRO A 187 -0.34 -2.54 9.55
CA PRO A 187 1.07 -2.51 9.14
C PRO A 187 1.43 -1.17 8.47
N TRP A 188 2.72 -0.82 8.48
CA TRP A 188 3.24 0.26 7.63
C TRP A 188 3.37 -0.27 6.19
N ALA A 189 2.84 0.44 5.20
CA ALA A 189 2.99 0.05 3.81
C ALA A 189 4.36 0.50 3.27
N ILE A 190 4.97 -0.28 2.37
CA ILE A 190 6.19 0.09 1.67
C ILE A 190 5.87 0.26 0.19
N SER A 191 6.33 1.36 -0.40
CA SER A 191 6.23 1.63 -1.83
C SER A 191 7.60 2.08 -2.35
N HIS A 192 8.03 1.56 -3.50
CA HIS A 192 9.41 1.71 -3.97
C HIS A 192 9.52 1.75 -5.50
N SER A 193 10.60 2.36 -6.01
CA SER A 193 10.92 2.31 -7.44
C SER A 193 11.19 0.89 -7.92
N TRP A 194 10.95 0.65 -9.21
CA TRP A 194 11.47 -0.52 -9.89
C TRP A 194 12.97 -0.32 -10.19
N MET A 195 13.69 -1.43 -10.33
CA MET A 195 15.11 -1.45 -10.70
C MET A 195 15.27 -2.12 -12.07
N GLU A 196 16.36 -1.85 -12.77
CA GLU A 196 16.78 -2.69 -13.90
C GLU A 196 17.01 -4.15 -13.45
N THR A 197 16.68 -5.12 -14.29
CA THR A 197 16.75 -6.56 -13.97
C THR A 197 18.19 -6.98 -13.62
N GLU A 198 19.17 -6.34 -14.26
CA GLU A 198 20.60 -6.50 -14.05
C GLU A 198 21.06 -6.02 -12.66
N LEU A 199 20.29 -5.11 -12.05
CA LEU A 199 20.50 -4.58 -10.70
C LEU A 199 19.65 -5.30 -9.64
N GLN A 200 18.77 -6.22 -10.05
CA GLN A 200 17.97 -7.07 -9.15
C GLN A 200 18.65 -8.42 -8.88
N GLN A 201 18.43 -8.95 -7.67
CA GLN A 201 18.70 -10.33 -7.28
C GLN A 201 17.40 -10.98 -6.80
N SER A 202 17.25 -12.26 -7.11
CA SER A 202 16.17 -13.11 -6.60
C SER A 202 16.62 -13.77 -5.31
N VAL A 203 15.94 -13.48 -4.19
CA VAL A 203 16.18 -14.15 -2.91
C VAL A 203 14.97 -15.01 -2.52
N TYR A 204 15.21 -16.24 -2.06
CA TYR A 204 14.17 -17.06 -1.44
C TYR A 204 14.16 -16.80 0.07
N THR A 205 12.99 -16.91 0.70
CA THR A 205 12.79 -16.48 2.10
C THR A 205 11.85 -17.45 2.83
N PRO A 206 11.89 -17.53 4.18
CA PRO A 206 10.84 -18.21 4.93
C PRO A 206 9.51 -17.43 4.93
N VAL A 207 9.56 -16.10 4.71
CA VAL A 207 8.40 -15.19 4.69
C VAL A 207 7.32 -15.63 3.70
N ASN A 208 7.71 -16.22 2.58
CA ASN A 208 6.81 -16.78 1.57
C ASN A 208 6.89 -18.31 1.47
N GLY A 209 7.25 -19.00 2.56
CA GLY A 209 7.35 -20.45 2.61
C GLY A 209 8.38 -21.05 1.63
N TRP A 210 9.36 -20.26 1.21
CA TRP A 210 10.31 -20.56 0.13
C TRP A 210 9.65 -20.83 -1.25
N GLU A 211 8.37 -20.48 -1.42
CA GLU A 211 7.58 -20.91 -2.59
C GLU A 211 7.91 -20.16 -3.89
N TRP A 212 8.37 -18.90 -3.81
CA TRP A 212 8.75 -18.07 -4.95
C TRP A 212 10.00 -17.21 -4.67
N PRO A 213 10.77 -16.82 -5.71
CA PRO A 213 11.84 -15.83 -5.55
C PRO A 213 11.27 -14.41 -5.33
N VAL A 214 11.91 -13.66 -4.44
CA VAL A 214 11.59 -12.26 -4.12
C VAL A 214 12.63 -11.36 -4.82
N PRO A 215 12.22 -10.47 -5.74
CA PRO A 215 13.13 -9.51 -6.36
C PRO A 215 13.50 -8.38 -5.39
N ILE A 216 14.80 -8.22 -5.10
CA ILE A 216 15.36 -7.08 -4.34
C ILE A 216 16.60 -6.50 -5.06
N PRO A 217 17.06 -5.28 -4.74
CA PRO A 217 18.30 -4.76 -5.31
C PRO A 217 19.55 -5.54 -4.87
N ARG A 218 20.56 -5.63 -5.75
CA ARG A 218 21.86 -6.31 -5.49
C ARG A 218 22.73 -5.61 -4.44
N ASP A 219 22.54 -4.32 -4.21
CA ASP A 219 23.32 -3.51 -3.28
C ASP A 219 22.77 -3.45 -1.84
N THR A 220 21.67 -4.16 -1.57
CA THR A 220 21.02 -4.25 -0.25
C THR A 220 20.72 -5.68 0.18
N THR A 221 20.26 -5.86 1.42
CA THR A 221 19.64 -7.11 1.88
C THR A 221 18.32 -6.83 2.57
N LEU A 222 17.48 -7.85 2.57
CA LEU A 222 16.27 -7.94 3.38
C LEU A 222 16.52 -7.56 4.86
N ALA A 223 17.61 -8.01 5.49
CA ALA A 223 17.96 -7.59 6.86
C ALA A 223 18.32 -6.10 6.99
N ARG A 224 18.98 -5.49 5.99
CA ARG A 224 19.29 -4.04 6.00
C ARG A 224 18.02 -3.19 5.93
N ILE A 225 17.12 -3.54 5.01
CA ILE A 225 15.77 -2.94 4.89
C ILE A 225 15.05 -3.01 6.23
N ARG A 226 15.07 -4.19 6.89
CA ARG A 226 14.47 -4.37 8.21
C ARG A 226 15.08 -3.48 9.30
N ILE A 227 16.40 -3.38 9.40
CA ILE A 227 17.06 -2.55 10.43
C ILE A 227 16.70 -1.07 10.26
N GLU A 228 16.63 -0.59 9.02
CA GLU A 228 16.15 0.76 8.70
C GLU A 228 14.69 0.96 9.16
N LEU A 229 13.77 0.09 8.76
CA LEU A 229 12.35 0.17 9.13
C LEU A 229 12.14 0.13 10.64
N LEU A 230 12.91 -0.69 11.37
CA LEU A 230 12.91 -0.75 12.83
C LEU A 230 13.45 0.54 13.47
N ASN A 231 14.43 1.21 12.85
CA ASN A 231 14.95 2.51 13.28
C ASN A 231 13.95 3.66 12.99
N LEU A 232 13.20 3.57 11.88
CA LEU A 232 12.08 4.48 11.57
C LEU A 232 10.87 4.27 12.52
N GLY A 233 10.79 3.12 13.18
CA GLY A 233 9.79 2.81 14.21
C GLY A 233 8.67 1.85 13.78
N ALA A 234 8.76 1.29 12.56
CA ALA A 234 7.84 0.25 12.11
C ALA A 234 8.00 -1.03 12.95
N GLU A 235 6.89 -1.68 13.30
CA GLU A 235 6.90 -2.98 14.00
C GLU A 235 6.39 -4.13 13.14
N TYR A 236 5.49 -3.83 12.18
CA TYR A 236 5.03 -4.72 11.12
C TYR A 236 4.95 -3.91 9.82
N VAL A 237 5.27 -4.53 8.69
CA VAL A 237 5.26 -3.89 7.37
C VAL A 237 4.51 -4.74 6.35
N TRP A 238 3.95 -4.09 5.34
CA TRP A 238 3.40 -4.71 4.15
C TRP A 238 4.29 -4.32 2.96
N LEU A 239 4.72 -5.31 2.17
CA LEU A 239 5.62 -5.13 1.03
C LEU A 239 5.17 -6.06 -0.11
N ASP A 240 4.84 -5.48 -1.26
CA ASP A 240 4.29 -6.16 -2.44
C ASP A 240 5.11 -7.38 -2.88
N VAL A 241 6.43 -7.25 -3.02
CA VAL A 241 7.32 -8.34 -3.47
C VAL A 241 7.39 -9.54 -2.51
N LEU A 242 7.04 -9.36 -1.23
CA LEU A 242 6.90 -10.43 -0.24
C LEU A 242 5.46 -10.94 -0.12
N CYS A 243 4.48 -10.02 -0.12
CA CYS A 243 3.09 -10.34 0.18
C CYS A 243 2.30 -10.88 -1.03
N PHE A 244 2.74 -10.61 -2.26
CA PHE A 244 2.18 -11.19 -3.48
C PHE A 244 3.07 -12.30 -4.04
N ARG A 245 2.41 -13.37 -4.50
CA ARG A 245 3.05 -14.45 -5.25
C ARG A 245 3.67 -13.90 -6.53
N GLN A 246 4.99 -14.00 -6.64
CA GLN A 246 5.72 -13.61 -7.85
C GLN A 246 5.66 -14.73 -8.89
N LYS A 247 5.86 -14.38 -10.17
CA LYS A 247 5.93 -15.37 -11.25
C LYS A 247 7.08 -16.34 -11.01
N LYS A 248 6.80 -17.65 -11.12
CA LYS A 248 7.79 -18.72 -11.00
C LYS A 248 7.87 -19.48 -12.31
N GLU A 249 9.02 -19.42 -12.97
CA GLU A 249 9.20 -20.08 -14.27
C GLU A 249 9.28 -21.60 -14.12
N GLY A 250 8.68 -22.33 -15.05
CA GLY A 250 8.63 -23.79 -15.04
C GLY A 250 7.61 -24.42 -14.08
N ASP A 251 6.77 -23.65 -13.40
CA ASP A 251 5.80 -24.13 -12.40
C ASP A 251 4.35 -23.70 -12.73
N PRO A 252 3.62 -24.47 -13.58
CA PRO A 252 2.26 -24.10 -14.01
C PRO A 252 1.23 -24.08 -12.88
N GLU A 253 1.42 -24.88 -11.83
CA GLU A 253 0.50 -24.94 -10.69
C GLU A 253 0.62 -23.69 -9.81
N LYS A 254 1.86 -23.26 -9.50
CA LYS A 254 2.08 -21.98 -8.81
C LYS A 254 1.69 -20.78 -9.66
N GLU A 255 1.81 -20.85 -10.98
CA GLU A 255 1.33 -19.80 -11.88
C GLU A 255 -0.21 -19.72 -11.92
N ALA A 256 -0.92 -20.85 -11.95
CA ALA A 256 -2.38 -20.89 -11.87
C ALA A 256 -2.90 -20.34 -10.53
N LEU A 257 -2.25 -20.72 -9.42
CA LEU A 257 -2.53 -20.15 -8.09
C LEU A 257 -2.26 -18.63 -8.06
N ARG A 258 -1.17 -18.16 -8.69
CA ARG A 258 -0.85 -16.73 -8.79
C ARG A 258 -1.98 -15.96 -9.48
N VAL A 259 -2.56 -16.50 -10.55
CA VAL A 259 -3.63 -15.82 -11.31
C VAL A 259 -4.91 -15.69 -10.49
N GLU A 260 -5.40 -16.74 -9.82
CA GLU A 260 -6.64 -16.65 -9.00
C GLU A 260 -6.41 -15.86 -7.69
N GLU A 261 -5.19 -15.84 -7.12
CA GLU A 261 -4.83 -14.93 -6.03
C GLU A 261 -4.84 -13.46 -6.51
N TRP A 262 -4.11 -13.15 -7.59
CA TRP A 262 -4.00 -11.79 -8.13
C TRP A 262 -5.36 -11.20 -8.53
N ARG A 263 -6.28 -12.04 -9.02
CA ARG A 263 -7.66 -11.69 -9.39
C ARG A 263 -8.38 -10.85 -8.33
N LEU A 264 -8.09 -11.11 -7.05
CA LEU A 264 -8.65 -10.43 -5.87
C LEU A 264 -7.65 -9.50 -5.18
N ASP A 265 -6.42 -9.98 -4.96
CA ASP A 265 -5.43 -9.27 -4.14
C ASP A 265 -4.83 -8.04 -4.91
N VAL A 266 -4.69 -8.09 -6.25
CA VAL A 266 -4.18 -6.93 -7.04
C VAL A 266 -5.19 -5.77 -7.09
N PRO A 267 -6.50 -5.96 -7.37
CA PRO A 267 -7.46 -4.85 -7.31
C PRO A 267 -7.67 -4.29 -5.91
N THR A 268 -7.41 -5.06 -4.84
CA THR A 268 -7.67 -4.62 -3.46
C THR A 268 -6.44 -4.01 -2.76
N ILE A 269 -5.24 -4.12 -3.35
CA ILE A 269 -3.97 -3.61 -2.80
C ILE A 269 -4.05 -2.18 -2.23
N GLY A 270 -4.75 -1.26 -2.93
CA GLY A 270 -4.84 0.16 -2.55
C GLY A 270 -5.33 0.39 -1.11
N ASN A 271 -6.10 -0.54 -0.54
CA ASN A 271 -6.57 -0.46 0.84
C ASN A 271 -5.42 -0.34 1.87
N VAL A 272 -4.22 -0.90 1.60
CA VAL A 272 -3.06 -0.81 2.52
C VAL A 272 -2.36 0.55 2.46
N TYR A 273 -2.51 1.29 1.37
CA TYR A 273 -1.94 2.63 1.16
C TYR A 273 -2.92 3.77 1.54
N HIS A 274 -4.09 3.43 2.07
CA HIS A 274 -5.16 4.37 2.41
C HIS A 274 -5.48 4.34 3.92
N GLN A 275 -6.57 5.01 4.32
CA GLN A 275 -7.09 5.06 5.71
C GLN A 275 -6.10 5.56 6.80
N GLY A 276 -5.02 6.25 6.43
CA GLY A 276 -4.03 6.76 7.39
C GLY A 276 -2.97 5.75 7.83
N ALA A 277 -2.73 4.69 7.04
CA ALA A 277 -1.49 3.93 7.14
C ALA A 277 -0.26 4.84 7.01
N VAL A 278 0.85 4.47 7.66
CA VAL A 278 2.15 5.12 7.41
C VAL A 278 2.77 4.43 6.20
N ILE A 279 3.22 5.20 5.21
CA ILE A 279 3.84 4.67 3.99
C ILE A 279 5.32 5.01 3.98
N VAL A 280 6.20 4.03 3.74
CA VAL A 280 7.63 4.26 3.52
C VAL A 280 7.90 4.31 2.03
N HIS A 281 8.33 5.47 1.51
CA HIS A 281 8.65 5.67 0.10
C HIS A 281 10.15 5.54 -0.17
N TYR A 282 10.54 4.55 -0.99
CA TYR A 282 11.91 4.34 -1.45
C TYR A 282 12.06 4.77 -2.92
N PHE A 283 12.22 6.08 -3.13
CA PHE A 283 12.25 6.69 -4.48
C PHE A 283 13.40 6.23 -5.38
N SER A 284 14.48 5.69 -4.81
CA SER A 284 15.67 5.22 -5.57
C SER A 284 15.79 3.69 -5.61
N GLY A 285 14.74 2.97 -5.19
CA GLY A 285 14.68 1.50 -5.11
C GLY A 285 14.67 1.00 -3.66
N LEU A 286 14.01 -0.14 -3.42
CA LEU A 286 13.77 -0.71 -2.08
C LEU A 286 15.06 -0.84 -1.26
N GLY A 287 15.16 -0.18 -0.10
CA GLY A 287 16.34 -0.26 0.76
C GLY A 287 17.61 0.37 0.19
N ARG A 288 17.50 1.22 -0.85
CA ARG A 288 18.60 1.96 -1.45
C ARG A 288 18.60 3.41 -0.96
N PRO A 289 19.76 4.09 -0.92
CA PRO A 289 19.84 5.51 -0.54
C PRO A 289 19.00 6.40 -1.46
N PHE A 290 18.25 7.34 -0.88
CA PHE A 290 17.48 8.31 -1.66
C PHE A 290 18.43 9.32 -2.33
N GLN A 291 18.36 9.36 -3.65
CA GLN A 291 19.06 10.26 -4.53
C GLN A 291 18.06 10.72 -5.61
N VAL A 292 18.15 11.99 -6.02
CA VAL A 292 17.49 12.43 -7.26
C VAL A 292 18.39 12.04 -8.41
N GLY A 293 17.90 11.18 -9.29
CA GLY A 293 18.61 10.70 -10.47
C GLY A 293 17.62 10.10 -11.46
N ASP A 294 17.78 10.47 -12.72
CA ASP A 294 16.95 10.02 -13.84
C ASP A 294 15.43 10.11 -13.58
N LEU A 295 14.97 11.33 -13.25
CA LEU A 295 13.56 11.64 -13.00
C LEU A 295 12.63 11.31 -14.17
N ASP A 296 13.19 11.25 -15.38
CA ASP A 296 12.48 11.01 -16.63
C ASP A 296 12.46 9.50 -17.00
N SER A 297 13.13 8.64 -16.21
CA SER A 297 13.09 7.19 -16.35
C SER A 297 11.70 6.60 -16.08
N ASN A 298 11.25 5.72 -16.96
CA ASN A 298 10.05 4.90 -16.76
C ASN A 298 10.07 4.05 -15.46
N ARG A 299 11.24 3.80 -14.86
CA ARG A 299 11.33 3.05 -13.58
C ARG A 299 11.36 3.92 -12.34
N HIS A 300 11.63 5.23 -12.49
CA HIS A 300 11.64 6.16 -11.37
C HIS A 300 10.25 6.26 -10.72
N TRP A 301 10.22 6.42 -9.39
CA TRP A 301 9.00 6.27 -8.60
C TRP A 301 7.83 7.12 -9.13
N LEU A 302 8.08 8.39 -9.44
CA LEU A 302 7.07 9.34 -9.93
C LEU A 302 6.35 8.86 -11.21
N ASN A 303 6.99 7.96 -11.98
CA ASN A 303 6.50 7.52 -13.28
C ASN A 303 5.82 6.16 -13.26
N ARG A 304 5.77 5.42 -12.13
CA ARG A 304 5.03 4.13 -12.07
C ARG A 304 3.51 4.34 -12.03
N ALA A 305 2.75 3.43 -12.64
CA ALA A 305 1.27 3.44 -12.59
C ALA A 305 0.72 3.42 -11.15
N TRP A 306 1.27 2.53 -10.31
CA TRP A 306 0.85 2.36 -8.91
C TRP A 306 1.11 3.60 -8.02
N THR A 307 2.02 4.49 -8.42
CA THR A 307 2.41 5.66 -7.62
C THR A 307 1.26 6.62 -7.32
N LEU A 308 0.30 6.77 -8.25
CA LEU A 308 -0.90 7.57 -7.98
C LEU A 308 -1.75 6.98 -6.84
N GLN A 309 -1.74 5.66 -6.65
CA GLN A 309 -2.47 4.98 -5.57
C GLN A 309 -1.66 4.92 -4.26
N GLU A 310 -0.32 4.97 -4.35
CA GLU A 310 0.63 4.81 -3.23
C GLU A 310 1.11 6.14 -2.61
N ILE A 311 0.79 7.28 -3.21
CA ILE A 311 1.19 8.62 -2.73
C ILE A 311 0.28 9.12 -1.62
N SER A 312 0.85 9.71 -0.56
CA SER A 312 0.14 10.12 0.66
C SER A 312 0.86 11.26 1.38
N MET A 313 0.13 12.01 2.22
CA MET A 313 0.75 12.94 3.19
C MET A 313 1.41 12.22 4.37
N ASN A 314 0.95 11.00 4.71
CA ASN A 314 1.44 10.24 5.86
C ASN A 314 2.67 9.37 5.49
N SER A 315 3.58 9.99 4.75
CA SER A 315 4.75 9.38 4.13
C SER A 315 6.03 9.59 4.95
N VAL A 316 6.79 8.53 5.15
CA VAL A 316 8.18 8.57 5.64
C VAL A 316 9.09 8.30 4.44
N LYS A 317 10.15 9.09 4.28
CA LYS A 317 11.15 8.84 3.23
C LYS A 317 12.08 7.71 3.67
N GLY A 318 12.18 6.64 2.88
CA GLY A 318 13.21 5.62 3.02
C GLY A 318 14.52 6.04 2.36
N GLY A 319 15.62 5.42 2.76
CA GLY A 319 16.94 5.59 2.17
C GLY A 319 17.70 6.84 2.61
N ILE A 320 17.39 7.47 3.74
CA ILE A 320 18.01 8.76 4.13
C ILE A 320 19.44 8.56 4.64
N ALA A 321 20.39 8.53 3.71
CA ALA A 321 21.81 8.51 4.02
C ALA A 321 22.36 9.90 4.36
N SER A 322 23.56 9.96 4.93
CA SER A 322 24.24 11.23 5.27
C SER A 322 24.48 12.14 4.06
N TYR A 323 24.59 11.58 2.86
CA TYR A 323 24.65 12.30 1.58
C TYR A 323 23.27 12.54 0.94
N SER A 324 22.20 11.92 1.45
CA SER A 324 20.82 12.17 1.03
C SER A 324 20.20 13.39 1.71
N GLU A 325 20.86 13.97 2.73
CA GLU A 325 20.32 15.05 3.57
C GLU A 325 19.80 16.26 2.75
N GLY A 326 20.57 16.71 1.75
CA GLY A 326 20.17 17.82 0.88
C GLY A 326 18.98 17.53 -0.03
N VAL A 327 18.66 16.25 -0.26
CA VAL A 327 17.46 15.80 -0.99
C VAL A 327 16.29 15.59 -0.01
N ALA A 328 16.57 15.01 1.16
CA ALA A 328 15.57 14.71 2.19
C ALA A 328 14.96 15.99 2.78
N ASN A 329 15.82 16.97 3.06
CA ASN A 329 15.53 18.28 3.62
C ASN A 329 16.01 19.36 2.65
N PRO A 330 15.28 19.59 1.55
CA PRO A 330 15.70 20.51 0.49
C PRO A 330 15.80 21.95 0.99
N LYS A 331 16.76 22.70 0.45
CA LYS A 331 16.91 24.15 0.72
C LYS A 331 16.27 24.96 -0.40
N VAL A 332 15.67 26.07 -0.01
CA VAL A 332 15.21 27.13 -0.91
C VAL A 332 16.02 28.40 -0.71
N ASP A 333 16.03 29.27 -1.72
CA ASP A 333 16.65 30.59 -1.70
C ASP A 333 15.74 31.65 -1.03
N GLU A 334 16.08 32.94 -1.19
CA GLU A 334 15.28 34.05 -0.66
C GLU A 334 13.95 34.31 -1.42
N ASN A 335 13.82 33.79 -2.64
CA ASN A 335 12.60 33.85 -3.45
C ASN A 335 11.66 32.66 -3.20
N GLY A 336 12.16 31.59 -2.57
CA GLY A 336 11.45 30.34 -2.33
C GLY A 336 11.68 29.27 -3.41
N GLU A 337 12.61 29.50 -4.33
CA GLU A 337 13.02 28.52 -5.35
C GLU A 337 14.04 27.52 -4.78
N TYR A 338 14.02 26.29 -5.27
CA TYR A 338 14.94 25.24 -4.80
C TYR A 338 16.37 25.50 -5.26
N ILE A 339 17.32 25.50 -4.31
CA ILE A 339 18.75 25.77 -4.59
C ILE A 339 19.36 24.68 -5.51
N ASP A 340 18.85 23.45 -5.41
CA ASP A 340 19.16 22.35 -6.32
C ASP A 340 17.98 22.19 -7.32
N PRO A 341 18.18 22.46 -8.62
CA PRO A 341 17.11 22.42 -9.61
C PRO A 341 16.49 21.04 -9.82
N ASP A 342 17.25 19.95 -9.72
CA ASP A 342 16.73 18.59 -9.92
C ASP A 342 15.95 18.12 -8.69
N VAL A 343 16.40 18.47 -7.48
CA VAL A 343 15.59 18.31 -6.26
C VAL A 343 14.32 19.15 -6.35
N GLY A 344 14.38 20.36 -6.93
CA GLY A 344 13.20 21.16 -7.24
C GLY A 344 12.24 20.46 -8.21
N ARG A 345 12.74 19.93 -9.33
CA ARG A 345 11.96 19.12 -10.29
C ARG A 345 11.27 17.95 -9.59
N PHE A 346 11.99 17.21 -8.73
CA PHE A 346 11.44 16.09 -7.96
C PHE A 346 10.24 16.53 -7.09
N TYR A 347 10.41 17.55 -6.23
CA TYR A 347 9.34 17.96 -5.31
C TYR A 347 8.16 18.61 -6.03
N ILE A 348 8.40 19.37 -7.11
CA ILE A 348 7.33 19.92 -7.95
C ILE A 348 6.52 18.79 -8.62
N ALA A 349 7.18 17.76 -9.11
CA ALA A 349 6.50 16.61 -9.71
C ALA A 349 5.75 15.75 -8.67
N TYR A 350 6.37 15.46 -7.51
CA TYR A 350 5.73 14.76 -6.39
C TYR A 350 4.45 15.49 -5.94
N ASN A 351 4.52 16.81 -5.72
CA ASN A 351 3.37 17.59 -5.28
C ASN A 351 2.25 17.64 -6.34
N LYS A 352 2.59 17.69 -7.64
CA LYS A 352 1.59 17.60 -8.74
C LYS A 352 0.86 16.25 -8.74
N LEU A 353 1.60 15.14 -8.61
CA LEU A 353 1.00 13.81 -8.53
C LEU A 353 0.18 13.62 -7.26
N TYR A 354 0.63 14.18 -6.13
CA TYR A 354 -0.10 14.14 -4.87
C TYR A 354 -1.49 14.78 -4.98
N VAL A 355 -1.58 15.99 -5.58
CA VAL A 355 -2.87 16.67 -5.80
C VAL A 355 -3.75 15.85 -6.74
N ILE A 356 -3.22 15.35 -7.86
CA ILE A 356 -3.97 14.52 -8.81
C ILE A 356 -4.52 13.23 -8.15
N ALA A 357 -3.79 12.64 -7.20
CA ALA A 357 -4.18 11.41 -6.52
C ALA A 357 -5.21 11.61 -5.41
N GLN A 358 -5.08 12.66 -4.60
CA GLN A 358 -5.91 12.86 -3.40
C GLN A 358 -7.10 13.80 -3.65
N GLU A 359 -6.95 14.77 -4.55
CA GLU A 359 -7.93 15.83 -4.84
C GLU A 359 -8.59 15.60 -6.21
N VAL A 360 -9.12 14.38 -6.42
CA VAL A 360 -9.79 13.95 -7.67
C VAL A 360 -11.12 14.68 -7.89
N GLU A 361 -11.04 15.94 -8.34
CA GLU A 361 -12.21 16.73 -8.77
C GLU A 361 -12.91 16.10 -9.97
N ASN A 362 -12.16 15.52 -10.91
CA ASN A 362 -12.68 14.95 -12.14
C ASN A 362 -11.75 13.89 -12.75
N VAL A 363 -12.28 13.15 -13.71
CA VAL A 363 -11.60 12.00 -14.32
C VAL A 363 -10.34 12.35 -15.13
N PHE A 364 -10.26 13.55 -15.73
CA PHE A 364 -9.27 13.84 -16.78
C PHE A 364 -7.83 14.05 -16.28
N PRO A 365 -7.55 14.75 -15.17
CA PRO A 365 -6.21 14.82 -14.58
C PRO A 365 -5.65 13.43 -14.23
N VAL A 366 -6.50 12.54 -13.70
CA VAL A 366 -6.11 11.18 -13.32
C VAL A 366 -5.78 10.33 -14.56
N LEU A 367 -6.64 10.33 -15.59
CA LEU A 367 -6.35 9.64 -16.85
C LEU A 367 -5.12 10.24 -17.55
N SER A 368 -4.95 11.56 -17.53
CA SER A 368 -3.81 12.28 -18.10
C SER A 368 -2.49 11.88 -17.43
N ALA A 369 -2.47 11.71 -16.11
CA ALA A 369 -1.32 11.18 -15.37
C ALA A 369 -1.11 9.69 -15.66
N MET A 370 -2.12 8.85 -15.40
CA MET A 370 -2.01 7.39 -15.47
C MET A 370 -1.58 6.88 -16.86
N ARG A 371 -2.02 7.50 -17.95
CA ARG A 371 -1.59 7.10 -19.31
C ARG A 371 -0.11 7.35 -19.58
N ARG A 372 0.48 8.39 -18.95
CA ARG A 372 1.91 8.73 -19.06
C ARG A 372 2.78 7.87 -18.13
N CYS A 373 2.20 7.24 -17.11
CA CYS A 373 2.92 6.31 -16.27
C CYS A 373 3.40 5.08 -17.05
N ALA A 374 4.48 4.47 -16.58
CA ALA A 374 4.93 3.15 -17.00
C ALA A 374 4.27 2.05 -16.15
N ALA A 375 4.13 0.87 -16.74
CA ALA A 375 3.58 -0.33 -16.11
C ALA A 375 4.30 -1.58 -16.66
N MET A 376 4.08 -2.75 -16.04
CA MET A 376 4.48 -4.02 -16.65
C MET A 376 3.39 -4.53 -17.61
N ASN A 377 2.13 -4.23 -17.30
CA ASN A 377 0.97 -4.46 -18.15
C ASN A 377 0.06 -3.22 -18.14
N GLU A 378 -0.59 -2.87 -19.25
CA GLU A 378 -1.61 -1.81 -19.29
C GLU A 378 -2.79 -2.10 -18.34
N LEU A 379 -3.06 -3.37 -18.03
CA LEU A 379 -4.03 -3.76 -17.00
C LEU A 379 -3.64 -3.25 -15.60
N ASP A 380 -2.35 -3.04 -15.30
CA ASP A 380 -1.91 -2.44 -14.03
C ASP A 380 -2.39 -0.98 -13.91
N LYS A 381 -2.30 -0.22 -15.01
CA LYS A 381 -2.78 1.17 -15.09
C LYS A 381 -4.28 1.25 -14.85
N ILE A 382 -5.02 0.41 -15.57
CA ILE A 382 -6.48 0.34 -15.47
C ILE A 382 -6.91 -0.07 -14.05
N THR A 383 -6.17 -0.97 -13.41
CA THR A 383 -6.47 -1.39 -12.03
C THR A 383 -6.12 -0.32 -11.00
N GLY A 384 -4.99 0.38 -11.16
CA GLY A 384 -4.61 1.51 -10.32
C GLY A 384 -5.58 2.72 -10.37
N LEU A 385 -6.40 2.82 -11.43
CA LEU A 385 -7.50 3.80 -11.48
C LEU A 385 -8.65 3.47 -10.51
N ALA A 386 -8.82 2.22 -10.08
CA ALA A 386 -10.04 1.78 -9.41
C ALA A 386 -10.27 2.48 -8.05
N TYR A 387 -9.24 2.62 -7.22
CA TYR A 387 -9.33 3.40 -5.98
C TYR A 387 -9.44 4.91 -6.23
N LEU A 388 -8.69 5.44 -7.20
CA LEU A 388 -8.67 6.87 -7.56
C LEU A 388 -10.05 7.35 -8.02
N LEU A 389 -10.71 6.56 -8.88
CA LEU A 389 -12.07 6.82 -9.38
C LEU A 389 -13.17 6.31 -8.44
N ARG A 390 -12.80 5.94 -7.20
CA ARG A 390 -13.70 5.58 -6.09
C ARG A 390 -14.68 4.46 -6.46
N CYS A 391 -14.23 3.48 -7.23
CA CYS A 391 -15.04 2.37 -7.73
C CYS A 391 -15.54 1.50 -6.57
N LYS A 392 -16.85 1.27 -6.51
CA LYS A 392 -17.50 0.37 -5.55
C LYS A 392 -18.69 -0.31 -6.23
N PRO A 393 -18.61 -1.61 -6.60
CA PRO A 393 -17.50 -2.56 -6.38
C PRO A 393 -16.21 -2.24 -7.18
N LEU A 394 -15.16 -3.05 -7.01
CA LEU A 394 -13.95 -3.00 -7.85
C LEU A 394 -14.05 -4.02 -9.01
N PRO A 395 -13.37 -3.81 -10.15
CA PRO A 395 -13.22 -4.84 -11.18
C PRO A 395 -12.24 -5.93 -10.73
N GLN A 396 -12.40 -7.16 -11.22
CA GLN A 396 -11.43 -8.24 -11.02
C GLN A 396 -10.19 -8.07 -11.92
N TYR A 397 -9.01 -8.48 -11.45
CA TYR A 397 -7.80 -8.50 -12.28
C TYR A 397 -7.75 -9.78 -13.11
N ASP A 398 -8.28 -9.72 -14.33
CA ASP A 398 -8.28 -10.84 -15.28
C ASP A 398 -7.24 -10.60 -16.38
N VAL A 399 -6.13 -11.36 -16.30
CA VAL A 399 -4.99 -11.30 -17.23
C VAL A 399 -5.31 -11.72 -18.66
N THR A 400 -6.51 -12.28 -18.92
CA THR A 400 -6.93 -12.69 -20.26
C THR A 400 -7.61 -11.57 -21.05
N LEU A 401 -8.01 -10.47 -20.39
CA LEU A 401 -8.70 -9.35 -21.00
C LEU A 401 -7.75 -8.45 -21.80
N THR A 402 -8.27 -7.84 -22.87
CA THR A 402 -7.60 -6.71 -23.52
C THR A 402 -7.69 -5.45 -22.64
N PRO A 403 -6.80 -4.46 -22.81
CA PRO A 403 -6.90 -3.18 -22.08
C PRO A 403 -8.25 -2.48 -22.28
N ASN A 404 -8.85 -2.54 -23.47
CA ASN A 404 -10.19 -1.99 -23.71
C ASN A 404 -11.27 -2.72 -22.92
N GLN A 405 -11.23 -4.06 -22.86
CA GLN A 405 -12.18 -4.87 -22.09
C GLN A 405 -12.03 -4.64 -20.57
N ALA A 406 -10.80 -4.55 -20.07
CA ALA A 406 -10.52 -4.22 -18.68
C ALA A 406 -11.00 -2.80 -18.32
N PHE A 407 -10.75 -1.82 -19.19
CA PHE A 407 -11.23 -0.44 -19.00
C PHE A 407 -12.76 -0.35 -19.09
N SER A 408 -13.40 -1.10 -20.00
CA SER A 408 -14.86 -1.26 -20.06
C SER A 408 -15.44 -1.69 -18.70
N LYS A 409 -14.87 -2.75 -18.10
CA LYS A 409 -15.27 -3.24 -16.77
C LYS A 409 -15.02 -2.22 -15.65
N LEU A 410 -13.92 -1.47 -15.72
CA LEU A 410 -13.67 -0.37 -14.78
C LEU A 410 -14.77 0.70 -14.87
N LEU A 411 -15.15 1.11 -16.09
CA LEU A 411 -16.18 2.14 -16.29
C LEU A 411 -17.54 1.73 -15.71
N GLU A 412 -17.92 0.45 -15.82
CA GLU A 412 -19.18 -0.10 -15.29
C GLU A 412 -19.33 0.10 -13.78
N VAL A 413 -18.23 0.07 -13.04
CA VAL A 413 -18.18 0.23 -11.56
C VAL A 413 -17.65 1.58 -11.10
N THR A 414 -17.23 2.43 -12.04
CA THR A 414 -16.75 3.80 -11.77
C THR A 414 -17.87 4.68 -11.21
N ASN A 415 -17.52 5.59 -10.30
CA ASN A 415 -18.48 6.51 -9.72
C ASN A 415 -19.20 7.35 -10.80
N GLU A 416 -20.50 7.58 -10.62
CA GLU A 416 -21.38 8.27 -11.56
C GLU A 416 -20.91 9.69 -11.94
N ARG A 417 -20.25 10.42 -11.04
CA ARG A 417 -19.61 11.72 -11.35
C ARG A 417 -18.56 11.58 -12.44
N TYR A 418 -17.63 10.63 -12.29
CA TYR A 418 -16.54 10.43 -13.25
C TYR A 418 -17.02 9.80 -14.57
N ARG A 419 -18.09 8.98 -14.53
CA ARG A 419 -18.81 8.59 -15.76
C ARG A 419 -19.47 9.79 -16.45
N GLY A 420 -20.01 10.74 -15.68
CA GLY A 420 -20.55 12.00 -16.20
C GLY A 420 -19.50 12.91 -16.83
N ASP A 421 -18.34 13.05 -16.20
CA ASP A 421 -17.20 13.78 -16.78
C ASP A 421 -16.86 13.22 -18.17
N LEU A 422 -16.74 11.90 -18.32
CA LEU A 422 -16.53 11.25 -19.62
C LEU A 422 -17.67 11.54 -20.60
N PHE A 423 -18.92 11.28 -20.21
CA PHE A 423 -20.08 11.39 -21.09
C PHE A 423 -20.29 12.78 -21.68
N PHE A 424 -20.17 13.82 -20.86
CA PHE A 424 -20.46 15.20 -21.27
C PHE A 424 -19.25 15.98 -21.77
N ARG A 425 -18.01 15.50 -21.55
CA ARG A 425 -16.79 16.27 -21.85
C ARG A 425 -15.78 15.55 -22.75
N PHE A 426 -15.80 14.22 -22.87
CA PHE A 426 -14.86 13.54 -23.76
C PHE A 426 -15.21 13.87 -25.24
N PRO A 427 -14.25 14.33 -26.06
CA PRO A 427 -14.57 15.03 -27.32
C PRO A 427 -15.01 14.13 -28.49
N TYR A 428 -14.96 12.80 -28.36
CA TYR A 428 -15.25 11.86 -29.44
C TYR A 428 -16.16 10.71 -28.97
N PRO A 429 -17.04 10.16 -29.83
CA PRO A 429 -17.81 8.96 -29.48
C PRO A 429 -16.89 7.76 -29.27
N GLY A 430 -17.32 6.83 -28.42
CA GLY A 430 -16.56 5.62 -28.10
C GLY A 430 -16.29 4.71 -29.32
N THR A 431 -15.06 4.24 -29.47
CA THR A 431 -14.65 3.35 -30.58
C THR A 431 -14.61 1.88 -30.20
N ASP A 432 -14.73 1.53 -28.93
CA ASP A 432 -14.77 0.13 -28.50
C ASP A 432 -15.94 -0.62 -29.17
N ALA A 433 -15.61 -1.73 -29.83
CA ALA A 433 -16.54 -2.58 -30.54
C ALA A 433 -17.14 -3.65 -29.62
N ASP A 434 -16.36 -4.14 -28.65
CA ASP A 434 -16.75 -5.26 -27.79
C ASP A 434 -17.86 -4.86 -26.81
N SER A 435 -17.80 -3.66 -26.24
CA SER A 435 -18.88 -3.11 -25.40
C SER A 435 -19.95 -2.34 -26.19
N GLY A 436 -19.75 -2.09 -27.49
CA GLY A 436 -20.59 -1.22 -28.32
C GLY A 436 -20.73 0.23 -27.82
N ARG A 437 -20.02 0.61 -26.75
CA ARG A 437 -20.31 1.78 -25.92
C ARG A 437 -19.90 3.07 -26.61
N LYS A 438 -20.88 3.88 -27.04
CA LYS A 438 -20.61 5.20 -27.68
C LYS A 438 -20.51 6.38 -26.72
N TRP A 439 -20.96 6.23 -25.47
CA TRP A 439 -21.01 7.31 -24.49
C TRP A 439 -19.70 7.54 -23.71
N ALA A 440 -18.72 6.65 -23.83
CA ALA A 440 -17.41 6.75 -23.16
C ALA A 440 -16.28 6.32 -24.11
N PRO A 441 -15.04 6.81 -23.90
CA PRO A 441 -13.88 6.37 -24.67
C PRO A 441 -13.48 4.91 -24.41
N SER A 442 -12.81 4.30 -25.38
CA SER A 442 -11.96 3.12 -25.15
C SER A 442 -10.65 3.50 -24.43
N TRP A 443 -9.87 2.51 -23.95
CA TRP A 443 -8.54 2.81 -23.40
C TRP A 443 -7.62 3.38 -24.47
N ASP A 444 -7.67 2.85 -25.69
CA ASP A 444 -6.89 3.37 -26.83
C ASP A 444 -7.21 4.85 -27.13
N GLN A 445 -8.47 5.28 -26.98
CA GLN A 445 -8.84 6.70 -27.12
C GLN A 445 -8.28 7.57 -25.98
N VAL A 446 -8.12 7.03 -24.77
CA VAL A 446 -7.45 7.72 -23.66
C VAL A 446 -5.94 7.82 -23.92
N LEU A 447 -5.32 6.77 -24.46
CA LEU A 447 -3.90 6.78 -24.86
C LEU A 447 -3.65 7.77 -26.01
N ALA A 448 -4.42 7.67 -27.10
CA ALA A 448 -4.22 8.40 -28.36
C ALA A 448 -4.63 9.89 -28.35
N ALA A 449 -5.21 10.41 -27.26
CA ALA A 449 -5.58 11.82 -27.13
C ALA A 449 -4.33 12.73 -26.92
N SER A 450 -3.47 12.85 -27.94
CA SER A 450 -2.15 13.48 -27.87
C SER A 450 -1.91 14.53 -28.96
N GLU A 451 -2.63 15.65 -28.87
CA GLU A 451 -2.15 16.99 -29.31
C GLU A 451 -3.04 18.10 -28.75
N SER A 452 -4.37 17.91 -28.81
CA SER A 452 -5.38 18.76 -28.18
C SER A 452 -5.64 18.48 -26.68
N GLY A 453 -5.00 17.45 -26.13
CA GLY A 453 -5.11 17.04 -24.72
C GLY A 453 -6.36 16.22 -24.37
N LEU A 454 -6.43 15.80 -23.10
CA LEU A 454 -7.70 15.43 -22.47
C LEU A 454 -8.35 16.71 -21.91
N PRO A 455 -9.69 16.79 -21.83
CA PRO A 455 -10.40 18.02 -21.43
C PRO A 455 -9.90 18.67 -20.12
N GLU A 456 -9.33 19.87 -20.23
CA GLU A 456 -9.01 20.70 -19.07
C GLU A 456 -10.31 21.28 -18.49
N THR A 457 -10.76 20.72 -17.35
CA THR A 457 -12.02 21.09 -16.71
C THR A 457 -11.90 21.00 -15.19
N LYS A 458 -12.84 21.66 -14.47
CA LYS A 458 -13.06 21.48 -13.02
C LYS A 458 -14.03 20.34 -12.69
N GLY A 459 -14.27 19.44 -13.66
CA GLY A 459 -15.31 18.42 -13.58
C GLY A 459 -16.73 18.96 -13.64
N LEU A 460 -17.67 18.06 -13.36
CA LEU A 460 -19.10 18.35 -13.30
C LEU A 460 -19.66 18.22 -11.88
N TYR A 461 -20.59 19.12 -11.57
CA TYR A 461 -21.53 18.92 -10.47
C TYR A 461 -22.81 18.35 -11.05
N LEU A 462 -23.07 17.05 -10.83
CA LEU A 462 -24.31 16.40 -11.25
C LEU A 462 -25.41 16.68 -10.21
N PHE A 463 -26.58 17.12 -10.67
CA PHE A 463 -27.78 17.23 -9.82
C PHE A 463 -28.46 15.87 -9.60
N GLU A 464 -28.37 14.98 -10.59
CA GLU A 464 -28.93 13.62 -10.57
C GLU A 464 -27.88 12.57 -10.97
N PRO A 465 -27.94 11.35 -10.41
CA PRO A 465 -26.95 10.30 -10.64
C PRO A 465 -27.06 9.70 -12.05
N ILE A 466 -25.93 9.63 -12.75
CA ILE A 466 -25.82 8.92 -14.02
C ILE A 466 -25.80 7.41 -13.75
N ARG A 467 -26.85 6.70 -14.16
CA ARG A 467 -26.92 5.23 -14.03
C ARG A 467 -26.49 4.57 -15.32
N PHE A 468 -25.61 3.57 -15.21
CA PHE A 468 -25.29 2.69 -16.34
C PHE A 468 -26.21 1.47 -16.24
N GLU A 469 -27.08 1.31 -17.23
CA GLU A 469 -28.12 0.27 -17.27
C GLU A 469 -27.91 -0.57 -18.54
N PRO A 470 -27.05 -1.62 -18.51
CA PRO A 470 -26.65 -2.35 -19.71
C PRO A 470 -27.82 -3.06 -20.40
N ASP A 471 -28.84 -3.45 -19.64
CA ASP A 471 -30.05 -4.13 -20.12
C ASP A 471 -31.12 -3.16 -20.67
N SER A 472 -30.85 -1.84 -20.67
CA SER A 472 -31.79 -0.82 -21.16
C SER A 472 -31.91 -0.82 -22.68
N CYS A 473 -33.07 -1.25 -23.19
CA CYS A 473 -33.38 -1.32 -24.63
C CYS A 473 -33.37 0.03 -25.38
N TYR A 474 -33.19 1.16 -24.70
CA TYR A 474 -33.29 2.50 -25.30
C TYR A 474 -32.02 3.35 -25.08
N TYR A 475 -31.52 3.42 -23.85
CA TYR A 475 -30.31 4.18 -23.51
C TYR A 475 -29.53 3.48 -22.39
N PRO A 476 -28.27 3.08 -22.61
CA PRO A 476 -27.45 2.44 -21.56
C PRO A 476 -26.97 3.42 -20.48
N VAL A 477 -27.38 4.69 -20.57
CA VAL A 477 -27.16 5.75 -19.60
C VAL A 477 -28.49 6.44 -19.32
N VAL A 478 -28.94 6.41 -18.07
CA VAL A 478 -30.08 7.20 -17.60
C VAL A 478 -29.54 8.43 -16.84
N VAL A 479 -30.11 9.60 -17.14
CA VAL A 479 -29.80 10.91 -16.55
C VAL A 479 -31.12 11.63 -16.24
N GLY A 480 -31.03 12.76 -15.55
CA GLY A 480 -32.15 13.63 -15.12
C GLY A 480 -33.02 14.79 -15.92
N PHE A 481 -34.01 14.61 -14.92
CA PHE A 481 -35.22 15.41 -14.54
C PHE A 481 -36.17 14.68 -13.57
N GLN A 482 -36.26 15.25 -12.37
CA GLN A 482 -37.58 15.57 -11.77
C GLN A 482 -38.23 16.75 -12.49
#